data_AF-A0A8H4F8R6-F1
#
_entry.id   AF-A0A8H4F8R6-F1
#
_cell.length_a   1.000
_cell.length_b   1.000
_cell.length_c   1.000
_cell.angle_alpha   90.00
_cell.angle_beta   90.00
_cell.angle_gamma   90.00
#
_symmetry.space_group_name_H-M   'P 1'
#
loop_
_entity.id
_entity.type
_entity.pdbx_description
1 polymer ?
#
loop_
_entity_poly.entity_id
_entity_poly.type
_entity_poly.pdbx_seq_one_letter_code
_entity_poly.pdbx_strand_id
1 'polypeptide(L)'
;MHHEIRASLTMALFSLSFSPILHMFVDHTQPPFIDITLPPAIVLPAFTLISLYVVVGAIDFFLLRNERHVASIMTPKQLRIGMAVVHILIPMVFITSYPPANVLLAATPWFLASYSAHMPTEELTLQRYVYTIFKITIDDDEHQPISNTKVRVKGAAKMALGVFKIAFMHLMIDPLLPRHPDYALEYPWYSTASMMYTVLFGIKAYCMLGIVDVFMGLEQLLFAWNMVTVFNSPIIAYSPRDFWR
;
A
#
# COMPACT_ATOMS: atom_id res chain seq x y z
N MET A 1 80.21 9.79 15.89
CA MET A 1 80.44 8.52 16.62
C MET A 1 80.60 8.85 18.10
N HIS A 2 79.47 9.00 18.80
CA HIS A 2 79.34 8.94 20.25
C HIS A 2 77.84 8.97 20.62
N HIS A 3 77.47 7.98 21.42
CA HIS A 3 76.36 7.87 22.37
C HIS A 3 74.89 7.96 21.94
N GLU A 4 74.34 6.75 21.86
CA GLU A 4 72.96 6.31 22.00
C GLU A 4 72.48 6.35 23.47
N ILE A 5 71.15 6.40 23.65
CA ILE A 5 70.35 6.05 24.84
C ILE A 5 70.06 7.15 25.89
N ARG A 6 68.94 7.86 25.70
CA ARG A 6 68.04 8.32 26.77
C ARG A 6 66.59 8.28 26.28
N ALA A 7 65.96 7.11 26.42
CA ALA A 7 64.52 6.94 26.32
C ALA A 7 64.08 6.14 27.54
N SER A 8 63.62 6.83 28.60
CA SER A 8 62.70 6.34 29.65
C SER A 8 62.76 7.26 30.88
N LEU A 9 61.59 7.50 31.47
CA LEU A 9 61.33 8.19 32.73
C LEU A 9 61.53 9.72 32.75
N THR A 10 60.58 10.47 32.19
CA THR A 10 60.02 11.70 32.82
C THR A 10 58.81 12.22 32.02
N MET A 11 57.67 11.52 32.13
CA MET A 11 56.33 12.08 31.82
C MET A 11 55.28 11.37 32.68
N ALA A 12 55.52 11.40 33.98
CA ALA A 12 54.50 11.12 34.99
C ALA A 12 54.45 12.36 35.88
N LEU A 13 53.23 12.89 36.09
CA LEU A 13 52.87 14.12 36.82
C LEU A 13 52.69 15.38 35.96
N PHE A 14 51.60 15.42 35.18
CA PHE A 14 50.72 16.60 35.08
C PHE A 14 49.50 16.27 34.21
N SER A 15 48.48 15.64 34.78
CA SER A 15 47.07 15.74 34.33
C SER A 15 46.17 14.91 35.24
N LEU A 16 45.78 15.47 36.38
CA LEU A 16 44.64 14.98 37.15
C LEU A 16 43.65 16.13 37.34
N SER A 17 42.41 15.82 36.97
CA SER A 17 41.17 16.43 37.43
C SER A 17 40.67 17.71 36.73
N PHE A 18 39.97 17.51 35.61
CA PHE A 18 38.60 18.02 35.46
C PHE A 18 37.79 16.93 34.73
N SER A 19 36.87 16.31 35.47
CA SER A 19 35.94 15.31 34.97
C SER A 19 34.69 16.01 34.45
N PRO A 20 34.33 15.92 33.16
CA PRO A 20 32.94 15.94 32.77
C PRO A 20 32.44 14.49 32.80
N ILE A 21 31.45 14.28 33.67
CA ILE A 21 30.50 13.17 33.73
C ILE A 21 30.45 12.44 32.38
N LEU A 22 31.02 11.24 32.36
CA LEU A 22 30.79 10.25 31.33
C LEU A 22 29.30 9.88 31.43
N HIS A 23 28.45 10.67 30.79
CA HIS A 23 27.14 10.19 30.37
C HIS A 23 27.45 8.99 29.50
N MET A 24 27.21 7.79 30.05
CA MET A 24 27.02 6.59 29.29
C MET A 24 25.89 6.90 28.33
N PHE A 25 26.23 7.38 27.13
CA PHE A 25 25.31 7.42 26.00
C PHE A 25 24.97 5.97 25.75
N VAL A 26 23.86 5.53 26.33
CA VAL A 26 23.15 4.37 25.83
C VAL A 26 22.90 4.69 24.37
N ASP A 27 23.51 3.91 23.49
CA ASP A 27 23.33 4.03 22.05
C ASP A 27 21.86 3.69 21.75
N HIS A 28 21.03 4.73 21.66
CA HIS A 28 19.60 4.62 21.38
C HIS A 28 19.30 4.38 19.90
N THR A 29 20.33 4.15 19.06
CA THR A 29 20.18 3.94 17.61
C THR A 29 19.88 2.49 17.22
N GLN A 30 19.90 1.54 18.16
CA GLN A 30 19.44 0.17 17.93
C GLN A 30 17.93 0.12 18.22
N PRO A 31 17.05 0.04 17.21
CA PRO A 31 15.63 -0.18 17.46
C PRO A 31 15.45 -1.48 18.27
N PRO A 32 14.55 -1.54 19.26
CA PRO A 32 14.29 -2.76 20.03
C PRO A 32 13.59 -3.86 19.21
N PHE A 33 13.32 -3.58 17.93
CA PHE A 33 12.75 -4.51 16.98
C PHE A 33 13.90 -5.12 16.19
N ILE A 34 13.91 -6.43 16.04
CA ILE A 34 14.73 -7.12 15.07
C ILE A 34 14.44 -6.45 13.72
N ASP A 35 15.39 -5.70 13.16
CA ASP A 35 15.31 -5.19 11.79
C ASP A 35 15.34 -6.39 10.85
N ILE A 36 14.16 -6.99 10.64
CA ILE A 36 13.97 -7.99 9.60
C ILE A 36 14.02 -7.20 8.29
N THR A 37 15.22 -7.09 7.72
CA THR A 37 15.39 -6.60 6.34
C THR A 37 14.64 -7.55 5.43
N LEU A 38 13.44 -7.16 5.02
CA LEU A 38 12.70 -7.89 3.99
C LEU A 38 13.55 -7.86 2.71
N PRO A 39 13.63 -8.98 1.96
CA PRO A 39 14.34 -8.99 0.69
C PRO A 39 13.75 -7.90 -0.21
N PRO A 40 14.59 -7.17 -0.96
CA PRO A 40 14.11 -6.12 -1.85
C PRO A 40 13.13 -6.70 -2.85
N ALA A 41 12.01 -6.00 -3.06
CA ALA A 41 11.01 -6.43 -4.03
C ALA A 41 11.61 -6.48 -5.44
N ILE A 42 11.18 -7.47 -6.22
CA ILE A 42 11.59 -7.62 -7.61
C ILE A 42 10.84 -6.58 -8.44
N VAL A 43 11.59 -5.66 -9.04
CA VAL A 43 11.02 -4.61 -9.89
C VAL A 43 10.77 -5.17 -11.29
N LEU A 44 9.50 -5.23 -11.69
CA LEU A 44 9.05 -5.66 -13.01
C LEU A 44 8.52 -4.48 -13.83
N PRO A 45 8.60 -4.52 -15.17
CA PRO A 45 7.88 -3.60 -16.03
C PRO A 45 6.37 -3.67 -15.75
N ALA A 46 5.67 -2.53 -15.80
CA ALA A 46 4.25 -2.46 -15.47
C ALA A 46 3.40 -3.43 -16.30
N PHE A 47 3.67 -3.53 -17.61
CA PHE A 47 2.98 -4.48 -18.49
C PHE A 47 3.19 -5.94 -18.07
N THR A 48 4.40 -6.32 -17.66
CA THR A 48 4.70 -7.68 -17.19
C THR A 48 3.91 -7.99 -15.92
N LEU A 49 3.82 -7.05 -14.99
CA LEU A 49 3.06 -7.23 -13.75
C LEU A 49 1.54 -7.28 -14.01
N ILE A 50 1.03 -6.47 -14.93
CA ILE A 50 -0.37 -6.56 -15.39
C ILE A 50 -0.64 -7.93 -16.02
N SER A 51 0.24 -8.41 -16.91
CA SER A 51 0.11 -9.73 -17.51
C SER A 51 0.12 -10.85 -16.47
N LEU A 52 0.96 -10.75 -15.43
CA LEU A 52 0.96 -11.68 -14.31
C LEU A 52 -0.41 -11.72 -13.62
N TYR A 53 -1.00 -10.57 -13.32
CA TYR A 53 -2.34 -10.52 -12.70
C TYR A 53 -3.44 -11.08 -13.60
N VAL A 54 -3.37 -10.86 -14.90
CA VAL A 54 -4.31 -11.47 -15.87
C VAL A 54 -4.18 -12.99 -15.86
N VAL A 55 -2.95 -13.51 -15.84
CA VAL A 55 -2.68 -14.96 -15.78
C VAL A 55 -3.20 -15.55 -14.47
N VAL A 56 -2.96 -14.89 -13.34
CA VAL A 56 -3.46 -15.31 -12.02
C VAL A 56 -4.98 -15.33 -11.99
N GLY A 57 -5.65 -14.28 -12.51
CA GLY A 57 -7.11 -14.26 -12.62
C GLY A 57 -7.66 -15.37 -13.55
N ALA A 58 -6.95 -15.71 -14.62
CA ALA A 58 -7.32 -16.83 -15.47
C ALA A 58 -7.19 -18.18 -14.74
N ILE A 59 -6.09 -18.38 -13.99
CA ILE A 59 -5.88 -19.56 -13.15
C ILE A 59 -7.00 -19.67 -12.11
N ASP A 60 -7.33 -18.57 -11.43
CA ASP A 60 -8.43 -18.50 -10.48
C ASP A 60 -9.75 -18.97 -11.08
N PHE A 61 -10.09 -18.45 -12.27
CA PHE A 61 -11.28 -18.86 -12.99
C PHE A 61 -11.29 -20.36 -13.29
N PHE A 62 -10.18 -20.92 -13.77
CA PHE A 62 -10.09 -22.35 -14.07
C PHE A 62 -10.18 -23.22 -12.82
N LEU A 63 -9.54 -22.82 -11.73
CA LEU A 63 -9.60 -23.54 -10.45
C LEU A 63 -11.01 -23.53 -9.87
N LEU A 64 -11.69 -22.38 -9.87
CA LEU A 64 -13.06 -22.25 -9.37
C LEU A 64 -14.06 -22.99 -10.27
N ARG A 65 -13.91 -22.92 -11.59
CA ARG A 65 -14.81 -23.62 -12.53
C ARG A 65 -14.69 -25.14 -12.44
N ASN A 66 -13.50 -25.63 -12.09
CA ASN A 66 -13.24 -27.06 -11.92
C ASN A 66 -13.17 -27.46 -10.43
N GLU A 67 -13.77 -26.68 -9.53
CA GLU A 67 -13.70 -26.89 -8.07
C GLU A 67 -14.11 -28.31 -7.67
N ARG A 68 -15.10 -28.92 -8.34
CA ARG A 68 -15.51 -30.33 -8.10
C ARG A 68 -14.41 -31.34 -8.43
N HIS A 69 -13.58 -31.07 -9.44
CA HIS A 69 -12.45 -31.93 -9.79
C HIS A 69 -11.29 -31.73 -8.82
N VAL A 70 -11.02 -30.47 -8.46
CA VAL A 70 -9.99 -30.08 -7.48
C VAL A 70 -10.34 -30.54 -6.07
N ALA A 71 -11.63 -30.69 -5.75
CA ALA A 71 -12.15 -31.21 -4.48
C ALA A 71 -11.64 -32.61 -4.14
N SER A 72 -11.18 -33.38 -5.14
CA SER A 72 -10.54 -34.68 -4.93
C SER A 72 -9.15 -34.59 -4.27
N ILE A 73 -8.48 -33.44 -4.39
CA ILE A 73 -7.12 -33.20 -3.89
C ILE A 73 -7.14 -32.25 -2.68
N MET A 74 -7.98 -31.21 -2.71
CA MET A 74 -8.08 -30.21 -1.63
C MET A 74 -9.51 -29.76 -1.42
N THR A 75 -9.88 -29.43 -0.19
CA THR A 75 -11.22 -28.90 0.09
C THR A 75 -11.43 -27.53 -0.57
N PRO A 76 -12.68 -27.14 -0.92
CA PRO A 76 -12.99 -25.80 -1.46
C PRO A 76 -12.45 -24.66 -0.60
N LYS A 77 -12.47 -24.84 0.73
CA LYS A 77 -11.94 -23.86 1.68
C LYS A 77 -10.41 -23.72 1.56
N GLN A 78 -9.68 -24.83 1.45
CA GLN A 78 -8.23 -24.82 1.26
C GLN A 78 -7.84 -24.19 -0.08
N LEU A 79 -8.61 -24.45 -1.15
CA LEU A 79 -8.41 -23.83 -2.46
C LEU A 79 -8.51 -22.30 -2.36
N ARG A 80 -9.59 -21.79 -1.75
CA ARG A 80 -9.82 -20.34 -1.57
C ARG A 80 -8.75 -19.68 -0.71
N ILE A 81 -8.30 -20.36 0.36
CA ILE A 81 -7.17 -19.88 1.18
C ILE A 81 -5.89 -19.83 0.36
N GLY A 82 -5.59 -20.87 -0.43
CA GLY A 82 -4.40 -20.93 -1.28
C GLY A 82 -4.39 -19.80 -2.32
N MET A 83 -5.54 -19.56 -2.97
CA MET A 83 -5.70 -18.43 -3.89
C MET A 83 -5.45 -17.09 -3.17
N ALA A 84 -6.05 -16.88 -1.99
CA ALA A 84 -5.84 -15.65 -1.23
C ALA A 84 -4.36 -15.45 -0.84
N VAL A 85 -3.66 -16.51 -0.42
CA VAL A 85 -2.23 -16.47 -0.12
C VAL A 85 -1.42 -16.03 -1.35
N VAL A 86 -1.70 -16.58 -2.54
CA VAL A 86 -1.04 -16.17 -3.79
C VAL A 86 -1.27 -14.68 -4.07
N HIS A 87 -2.50 -14.19 -3.89
CA HIS A 87 -2.84 -12.79 -4.10
C HIS A 87 -2.18 -11.85 -3.09
N ILE A 88 -1.86 -12.31 -1.88
CA ILE A 88 -1.09 -11.55 -0.89
C ILE A 88 0.40 -11.54 -1.27
N LEU A 89 0.95 -12.68 -1.71
CA LEU A 89 2.38 -12.81 -1.99
C LEU A 89 2.83 -12.00 -3.20
N ILE A 90 2.03 -11.94 -4.27
CA ILE A 90 2.40 -11.24 -5.52
C ILE A 90 2.79 -9.77 -5.26
N PRO A 91 1.95 -8.92 -4.62
CA PRO A 91 2.32 -7.52 -4.37
C PRO A 91 3.41 -7.34 -3.30
N MET A 92 3.69 -8.38 -2.49
CA MET A 92 4.83 -8.35 -1.56
C MET A 92 6.17 -8.64 -2.26
N VAL A 93 6.16 -9.45 -3.31
CA VAL A 93 7.37 -9.87 -4.02
C VAL A 93 7.64 -8.99 -5.25
N PHE A 94 6.60 -8.57 -5.96
CA PHE A 94 6.70 -7.88 -7.24
C PHE A 94 6.13 -6.47 -7.17
N ILE A 95 6.92 -5.49 -7.63
CA ILE A 95 6.51 -4.09 -7.75
C ILE A 95 6.88 -3.55 -9.12
N THR A 96 6.28 -2.43 -9.52
CA THR A 96 6.72 -1.64 -10.68
C THR A 96 7.64 -0.51 -10.24
N SER A 97 8.37 0.05 -11.20
CA SER A 97 9.13 1.29 -11.00
C SER A 97 8.26 2.55 -10.86
N TYR A 98 6.94 2.43 -11.02
CA TYR A 98 5.98 3.54 -10.92
C TYR A 98 5.14 3.43 -9.63
N PRO A 99 5.48 4.17 -8.56
CA PRO A 99 4.84 4.04 -7.26
C PRO A 99 3.31 4.17 -7.27
N PRO A 100 2.68 5.07 -8.06
CA PRO A 100 1.22 5.15 -8.12
C PRO A 100 0.56 3.89 -8.69
N ALA A 101 1.19 3.20 -9.66
CA ALA A 101 0.66 1.92 -10.13
C ALA A 101 0.76 0.83 -9.06
N ASN A 102 1.78 0.87 -8.20
CA ASN A 102 1.93 -0.12 -7.13
C ASN A 102 0.77 -0.07 -6.13
N VAL A 103 0.14 1.09 -5.91
CA VAL A 103 -1.06 1.18 -5.06
C VAL A 103 -2.24 0.45 -5.67
N LEU A 104 -2.50 0.66 -6.97
CA LEU A 104 -3.55 -0.05 -7.68
C LEU A 104 -3.27 -1.55 -7.69
N LEU A 105 -2.05 -1.92 -8.05
CA LEU A 105 -1.61 -3.30 -8.17
C LEU A 105 -1.46 -4.02 -6.82
N ALA A 106 -1.39 -3.30 -5.70
CA ALA A 106 -1.47 -3.88 -4.36
C ALA A 106 -2.91 -4.07 -3.88
N ALA A 107 -3.84 -3.23 -4.34
CA ALA A 107 -5.25 -3.32 -3.96
C ALA A 107 -6.02 -4.36 -4.81
N THR A 108 -5.77 -4.41 -6.12
CA THR A 108 -6.44 -5.35 -7.05
C THR A 108 -6.41 -6.81 -6.57
N PRO A 109 -5.29 -7.35 -6.06
CA PRO A 109 -5.23 -8.75 -5.66
C PRO A 109 -6.09 -9.07 -4.43
N TRP A 110 -6.16 -8.12 -3.48
CA TRP A 110 -7.03 -8.23 -2.31
C TRP A 110 -8.50 -8.24 -2.69
N PHE A 111 -8.89 -7.38 -3.64
CA PHE A 111 -10.23 -7.40 -4.20
C PHE A 111 -10.52 -8.74 -4.88
N LEU A 112 -9.67 -9.18 -5.81
CA LEU A 112 -9.87 -10.45 -6.52
C LEU A 112 -9.99 -11.65 -5.56
N ALA A 113 -9.08 -11.77 -4.58
CA ALA A 113 -9.12 -12.84 -3.60
C ALA A 113 -10.41 -12.85 -2.76
N SER A 114 -10.85 -11.67 -2.30
CA SER A 114 -12.05 -11.54 -1.45
C SER A 114 -13.32 -11.99 -2.20
N TYR A 115 -13.40 -11.72 -3.50
CA TYR A 115 -14.55 -12.12 -4.31
C TYR A 115 -14.46 -13.56 -4.81
N SER A 116 -13.29 -14.02 -5.25
CA SER A 116 -13.03 -15.43 -5.54
C SER A 116 -13.41 -16.32 -4.33
N ALA A 117 -13.18 -15.84 -3.10
CA ALA A 117 -13.54 -16.53 -1.87
C ALA A 117 -15.05 -16.64 -1.60
N HIS A 118 -15.91 -15.85 -2.25
CA HIS A 118 -17.37 -15.88 -2.07
C HIS A 118 -18.13 -16.28 -3.34
N MET A 119 -17.41 -16.65 -4.39
CA MET A 119 -18.02 -16.92 -5.68
C MET A 119 -18.79 -18.25 -5.69
N PRO A 120 -20.06 -18.26 -6.14
CA PRO A 120 -20.79 -19.50 -6.37
C PRO A 120 -20.23 -20.21 -7.62
N THR A 121 -19.79 -21.45 -7.44
CA THR A 121 -19.04 -22.23 -8.44
C THR A 121 -19.93 -23.09 -9.33
N GLU A 122 -21.17 -23.34 -8.92
CA GLU A 122 -22.10 -24.26 -9.59
C GLU A 122 -22.54 -23.80 -11.00
N GLU A 123 -22.52 -22.48 -11.25
CA GLU A 123 -22.90 -21.86 -12.53
C GLU A 123 -21.87 -20.82 -13.01
N LEU A 124 -20.59 -21.05 -12.72
CA LEU A 124 -19.55 -20.07 -13.03
C LEU A 124 -19.27 -20.00 -14.54
N THR A 125 -19.72 -18.95 -15.20
CA THR A 125 -19.37 -18.60 -16.59
C THR A 125 -18.30 -17.52 -16.62
N LEU A 126 -17.53 -17.44 -17.70
CA LEU A 126 -16.52 -16.37 -17.87
C LEU A 126 -17.18 -14.98 -17.83
N GLN A 127 -18.35 -14.85 -18.45
CA GLN A 127 -19.13 -13.61 -18.42
C GLN A 127 -19.53 -13.24 -16.98
N ARG A 128 -20.00 -14.21 -16.19
CA ARG A 128 -20.36 -13.99 -14.78
C ARG A 128 -19.13 -13.66 -13.94
N TYR A 129 -17.99 -14.31 -14.19
CA TYR A 129 -16.72 -14.03 -13.53
C TYR A 129 -16.27 -12.58 -13.76
N VAL A 130 -16.17 -12.17 -15.03
CA VAL A 130 -15.79 -10.81 -15.42
C VAL A 130 -16.81 -9.79 -14.93
N TYR A 131 -18.11 -10.06 -15.10
CA TYR A 131 -19.18 -9.19 -14.61
C TYR A 131 -19.13 -9.01 -13.09
N THR A 132 -18.87 -10.07 -12.32
CA THR A 132 -18.73 -9.95 -10.86
C THR A 132 -17.54 -9.08 -10.47
N ILE A 133 -16.40 -9.16 -11.19
CA ILE A 133 -15.24 -8.28 -10.95
C ILE A 133 -15.62 -6.81 -11.18
N PHE A 134 -16.38 -6.51 -12.24
CA PHE A 134 -16.84 -5.14 -12.48
C PHE A 134 -17.97 -4.69 -11.54
N LYS A 135 -18.85 -5.61 -11.13
CA LYS A 135 -19.96 -5.29 -10.21
C LYS A 135 -19.47 -4.73 -8.87
N ILE A 136 -18.24 -5.06 -8.46
CA ILE A 136 -17.58 -4.53 -7.24
C ILE A 136 -17.55 -3.00 -7.25
N THR A 137 -17.27 -2.42 -8.42
CA THR A 137 -17.13 -0.98 -8.53
C THR A 137 -18.45 -0.30 -8.85
N ILE A 138 -19.51 -1.05 -9.18
CA ILE A 138 -20.81 -0.52 -9.62
C ILE A 138 -21.80 -0.50 -8.46
N ASP A 139 -22.33 0.69 -8.20
CA ASP A 139 -23.45 0.97 -7.31
C ASP A 139 -24.77 0.73 -8.07
N ASP A 140 -25.22 -0.52 -8.09
CA ASP A 140 -26.50 -0.97 -8.64
C ASP A 140 -27.65 -0.68 -7.65
N ASP A 141 -27.89 0.59 -7.31
CA ASP A 141 -29.08 0.96 -6.56
C ASP A 141 -30.30 0.99 -7.51
N GLU A 142 -30.97 -0.17 -7.64
CA GLU A 142 -32.17 -0.37 -8.49
C GLU A 142 -33.30 0.63 -8.20
N HIS A 143 -33.29 1.26 -7.03
CA HIS A 143 -34.36 2.16 -6.56
C HIS A 143 -34.24 3.59 -7.09
N GLN A 144 -33.13 3.97 -7.74
CA GLN A 144 -32.98 5.29 -8.34
C GLN A 144 -32.39 5.20 -9.74
N PRO A 145 -33.21 5.24 -10.81
CA PRO A 145 -32.69 5.34 -12.17
C PRO A 145 -31.97 6.69 -12.34
N ILE A 146 -30.65 6.68 -12.22
CA ILE A 146 -29.79 7.85 -12.41
C ILE A 146 -29.55 8.01 -13.92
N SER A 147 -29.83 9.19 -14.47
CA SER A 147 -29.50 9.51 -15.87
C SER A 147 -28.02 9.28 -16.17
N ASN A 148 -27.71 8.66 -17.30
CA ASN A 148 -26.33 8.45 -17.78
C ASN A 148 -25.51 9.75 -17.78
N THR A 149 -26.13 10.89 -18.08
CA THR A 149 -25.46 12.20 -18.03
C THR A 149 -25.00 12.54 -16.61
N LYS A 150 -25.83 12.29 -15.60
CA LYS A 150 -25.51 12.52 -14.20
C LYS A 150 -24.40 11.57 -13.71
N VAL A 151 -24.41 10.33 -14.18
CA VAL A 151 -23.33 9.35 -13.91
C VAL A 151 -22.00 9.85 -14.46
N ARG A 152 -21.99 10.31 -15.73
CA ARG A 152 -20.78 10.82 -16.39
C ARG A 152 -20.23 12.08 -15.72
N VAL A 153 -21.11 13.01 -15.31
CA VAL A 153 -20.71 14.21 -14.55
C VAL A 153 -20.10 13.84 -13.20
N LYS A 154 -20.68 12.86 -12.48
CA LYS A 154 -20.05 12.32 -11.25
C LYS A 154 -18.67 11.72 -11.53
N GLY A 155 -18.50 11.01 -12.65
CA GLY A 155 -17.19 10.49 -13.09
C GLY A 155 -16.16 11.60 -13.31
N ALA A 156 -16.53 12.67 -14.02
CA ALA A 156 -15.67 13.84 -14.20
C ALA A 156 -15.29 14.51 -12.86
N ALA A 157 -16.24 14.63 -11.93
CA ALA A 157 -15.99 15.19 -10.60
C ALA A 157 -15.04 14.31 -9.77
N LYS A 158 -15.19 12.98 -9.80
CA LYS A 158 -14.26 12.02 -9.17
C LYS A 158 -12.86 12.16 -9.75
N MET A 159 -12.75 12.23 -11.08
CA MET A 159 -11.46 12.40 -11.75
C MET A 159 -10.78 13.71 -11.33
N ALA A 160 -11.53 14.82 -11.28
CA ALA A 160 -11.03 16.11 -10.80
C ALA A 160 -10.57 16.05 -9.33
N LEU A 161 -11.32 15.36 -8.46
CA LEU A 161 -10.93 15.13 -7.07
C LEU A 161 -9.64 14.32 -6.96
N GLY A 162 -9.49 13.27 -7.76
CA GLY A 162 -8.27 12.46 -7.81
C GLY A 162 -7.05 13.26 -8.25
N VAL A 163 -7.18 14.07 -9.30
CA VAL A 163 -6.13 14.99 -9.75
C VAL A 163 -5.80 16.01 -8.66
N PHE A 164 -6.81 16.57 -7.99
CA PHE A 164 -6.61 17.51 -6.88
C PHE A 164 -5.83 16.86 -5.73
N LYS A 165 -6.18 15.63 -5.33
CA LYS A 165 -5.46 14.88 -4.28
C LYS A 165 -3.98 14.68 -4.65
N ILE A 166 -3.70 14.26 -5.88
CA ILE A 166 -2.33 14.04 -6.37
C ILE A 166 -1.54 15.36 -6.40
N ALA A 167 -2.16 16.43 -6.90
CA ALA A 167 -1.54 17.76 -6.93
C ALA A 167 -1.26 18.28 -5.51
N PHE A 168 -2.23 18.15 -4.60
CA PHE A 168 -2.07 18.54 -3.20
C PHE A 168 -0.94 17.76 -2.52
N MET A 169 -0.85 16.45 -2.76
CA MET A 169 0.25 15.61 -2.26
C MET A 169 1.61 16.17 -2.67
N HIS A 170 1.82 16.39 -3.98
CA HIS A 170 3.11 16.82 -4.49
C HIS A 170 3.47 18.27 -4.15
N LEU A 171 2.48 19.17 -4.11
CA LEU A 171 2.71 20.60 -3.90
C LEU A 171 2.77 20.97 -2.41
N MET A 172 2.00 20.30 -1.54
CA MET A 172 1.83 20.71 -0.15
C MET A 172 2.37 19.69 0.86
N ILE A 173 2.28 18.38 0.57
CA ILE A 173 2.64 17.34 1.55
C ILE A 173 4.07 16.87 1.37
N ASP A 174 4.48 16.52 0.15
CA ASP A 174 5.84 16.04 -0.15
C ASP A 174 6.94 17.02 0.30
N PRO A 175 6.80 18.36 0.18
CA PRO A 175 7.81 19.29 0.67
C PRO A 175 7.96 19.33 2.20
N LEU A 176 6.94 18.91 2.94
CA LEU A 176 6.95 18.87 4.42
C LEU A 176 7.49 17.55 4.96
N LEU A 177 7.62 16.53 4.11
CA LEU A 177 8.16 15.23 4.48
C LEU A 177 9.68 15.20 4.31
N PRO A 178 10.39 14.37 5.12
CA PRO A 178 11.82 14.19 4.93
C PRO A 178 12.11 13.56 3.56
N ARG A 179 13.22 13.95 2.93
CA ARG A 179 13.62 13.45 1.61
C ARG A 179 13.82 11.94 1.57
N HIS A 180 14.28 11.38 2.68
CA HIS A 180 14.36 9.93 2.88
C HIS A 180 13.38 9.55 4.01
N PRO A 181 12.42 8.63 3.76
CA PRO A 181 11.43 8.22 4.75
C PRO A 181 12.06 7.69 6.05
N ASP A 182 13.24 7.10 5.92
CA ASP A 182 14.06 6.49 6.96
C ASP A 182 14.37 7.49 8.08
N TYR A 183 14.57 8.77 7.75
CA TYR A 183 14.80 9.83 8.74
C TYR A 183 13.61 10.07 9.67
N ALA A 184 12.39 9.72 9.25
CA ALA A 184 11.23 9.82 10.15
C ALA A 184 11.27 8.77 11.27
N LEU A 185 11.97 7.65 11.06
CA LEU A 185 12.11 6.55 12.01
C LEU A 185 13.19 6.82 13.06
N GLU A 186 14.09 7.77 12.81
CA GLU A 186 15.14 8.17 13.75
C GLU A 186 14.60 8.95 14.95
N TYR A 187 13.39 9.53 14.82
CA TYR A 187 12.76 10.29 15.89
C TYR A 187 12.05 9.35 16.88
N PRO A 188 12.19 9.58 18.20
CA PRO A 188 11.38 8.88 19.20
C PRO A 188 9.89 9.06 18.91
N TRP A 189 9.10 7.99 19.07
CA TRP A 189 7.67 7.97 18.74
C TRP A 189 6.83 9.03 19.47
N TYR A 190 7.29 9.48 20.65
CA TYR A 190 6.63 10.52 21.46
C TYR A 190 7.08 11.94 21.11
N SER A 191 8.05 12.10 20.21
CA SER A 191 8.52 13.43 19.79
C SER A 191 7.48 14.12 18.91
N THR A 192 7.39 15.45 19.03
CA THR A 192 6.50 16.26 18.20
C THR A 192 6.77 16.07 16.71
N ALA A 193 8.03 15.89 16.32
CA ALA A 193 8.43 15.63 14.94
C ALA A 193 7.88 14.28 14.43
N SER A 194 8.03 13.20 15.20
CA SER A 194 7.49 11.87 14.85
C SER A 194 5.96 11.89 14.72
N MET A 195 5.27 12.58 15.64
CA MET A 195 3.81 12.76 15.57
C MET A 195 3.39 13.53 14.31
N MET A 196 4.09 14.62 13.99
CA MET A 196 3.81 15.41 12.78
C MET A 196 4.04 14.59 11.50
N TYR A 197 5.15 13.86 11.41
CA TYR A 197 5.42 13.00 10.26
C TYR A 197 4.39 11.88 10.11
N THR A 198 3.95 11.27 11.21
CA THR A 198 2.89 10.27 11.19
C THR A 198 1.61 10.82 10.55
N VAL A 199 1.20 12.03 10.94
CA VAL A 199 0.03 12.70 10.35
C VAL A 199 0.25 13.00 8.86
N LEU A 200 1.41 13.56 8.50
CA LEU A 200 1.74 13.89 7.10
C LEU A 200 1.79 12.64 6.21
N PHE A 201 2.36 11.54 6.69
CA PHE A 201 2.35 10.26 5.98
C PHE A 201 0.93 9.69 5.83
N GLY A 202 0.08 9.83 6.84
CA GLY A 202 -1.34 9.46 6.74
C GLY A 202 -2.09 10.26 5.67
N ILE A 203 -1.87 11.58 5.63
CA ILE A 203 -2.45 12.46 4.59
C ILE A 203 -1.89 12.09 3.21
N LYS A 204 -0.57 11.86 3.10
CA LYS A 204 0.06 11.41 1.86
C LYS A 204 -0.55 10.12 1.34
N ALA A 205 -0.74 9.11 2.21
CA ALA A 205 -1.38 7.86 1.84
C ALA A 205 -2.81 8.08 1.32
N TYR A 206 -3.61 8.91 2.01
CA TYR A 206 -4.95 9.27 1.56
C TYR A 206 -4.95 9.98 0.19
N CYS A 207 -4.02 10.90 -0.03
CA CYS A 207 -3.90 11.61 -1.30
C CYS A 207 -3.41 10.70 -2.43
N MET A 208 -2.55 9.73 -2.13
CA MET A 208 -2.07 8.74 -3.09
C MET A 208 -3.22 7.87 -3.63
N LEU A 209 -4.25 7.60 -2.81
CA LEU A 209 -5.49 6.95 -3.24
C LEU A 209 -6.29 7.77 -4.26
N GLY A 210 -5.96 9.05 -4.48
CA GLY A 210 -6.49 9.85 -5.59
C GLY A 210 -6.27 9.23 -6.96
N ILE A 211 -5.28 8.35 -7.13
CA ILE A 211 -5.10 7.57 -8.35
C ILE A 211 -6.30 6.68 -8.65
N VAL A 212 -6.91 6.08 -7.62
CA VAL A 212 -8.12 5.25 -7.73
C VAL A 212 -9.30 6.10 -8.20
N ASP A 213 -9.45 7.30 -7.64
CA ASP A 213 -10.51 8.25 -8.02
C ASP A 213 -10.39 8.67 -9.50
N VAL A 214 -9.16 8.83 -10.01
CA VAL A 214 -8.92 9.14 -11.44
C VAL A 214 -9.38 7.99 -12.34
N PHE A 215 -8.96 6.76 -12.06
CA PHE A 215 -9.32 5.61 -12.90
C PHE A 215 -10.80 5.28 -12.82
N MET A 216 -11.39 5.23 -11.63
CA MET A 216 -12.83 5.03 -11.47
C MET A 216 -13.64 6.16 -12.10
N GLY A 217 -13.18 7.41 -11.96
CA GLY A 217 -13.80 8.56 -12.61
C GLY A 217 -13.78 8.48 -14.13
N LEU A 218 -12.66 8.02 -14.71
CA LEU A 218 -12.51 7.79 -16.14
C LEU A 218 -13.45 6.69 -16.64
N GLU A 219 -13.52 5.54 -15.95
CA GLU A 219 -14.42 4.44 -16.31
C GLU A 219 -15.89 4.88 -16.22
N GLN A 220 -16.26 5.58 -15.15
CA GLN A 220 -17.60 6.15 -14.96
C GLN A 220 -17.95 7.20 -16.05
N LEU A 221 -16.97 7.98 -16.50
CA LEU A 221 -17.15 8.98 -17.57
C LEU A 221 -17.35 8.33 -18.95
N LEU A 222 -16.58 7.27 -19.27
CA LEU A 222 -16.64 6.61 -20.58
C LEU A 222 -17.84 5.65 -20.69
N PHE A 223 -17.99 4.77 -19.71
CA PHE A 223 -18.95 3.66 -19.76
C PHE A 223 -20.29 3.97 -19.10
N ALA A 224 -20.42 5.12 -18.42
CA ALA A 224 -21.61 5.50 -17.65
C ALA A 224 -21.99 4.44 -16.59
N TRP A 225 -20.99 3.73 -16.06
CA TRP A 225 -21.17 2.84 -14.92
C TRP A 225 -21.26 3.68 -13.64
N ASN A 226 -22.36 3.57 -12.89
CA ASN A 226 -22.52 4.30 -11.64
C ASN A 226 -21.59 3.70 -10.60
N MET A 227 -20.38 4.25 -10.44
CA MET A 227 -19.40 3.64 -9.55
C MET A 227 -19.52 4.11 -8.11
N VAL A 228 -19.33 3.18 -7.17
CA VAL A 228 -19.25 3.47 -5.74
C VAL A 228 -18.15 4.49 -5.44
N THR A 229 -18.31 5.24 -4.35
CA THR A 229 -17.24 6.09 -3.84
C THR A 229 -16.48 5.32 -2.79
N VAL A 230 -15.29 4.81 -3.15
CA VAL A 230 -14.48 3.94 -2.29
C VAL A 230 -14.00 4.67 -1.03
N PHE A 231 -13.70 5.97 -1.13
CA PHE A 231 -13.21 6.76 0.01
C PHE A 231 -14.05 8.02 0.20
N ASN A 232 -15.10 7.93 1.01
CA ASN A 232 -15.96 9.06 1.33
C ASN A 232 -15.42 9.86 2.53
N SER A 233 -14.38 10.66 2.29
CA SER A 233 -13.80 11.59 3.28
C SER A 233 -13.53 10.95 4.66
N PRO A 234 -12.75 9.85 4.75
CA PRO A 234 -12.50 9.14 6.01
C PRO A 234 -11.83 10.02 7.08
N ILE A 235 -11.17 11.11 6.69
CA ILE A 235 -10.49 12.06 7.59
C ILE A 235 -11.48 12.80 8.50
N ILE A 236 -12.73 12.99 8.07
CA ILE A 236 -13.77 13.68 8.87
C ILE A 236 -14.63 12.71 9.68
N ALA A 237 -14.25 11.43 9.76
CA ALA A 237 -15.01 10.44 10.50
C ALA A 237 -15.03 10.77 12.01
N TYR A 238 -16.23 10.78 12.59
CA TYR A 238 -16.43 11.04 14.02
C TYR A 238 -16.22 9.80 14.91
N SER A 239 -16.12 8.61 14.30
CA SER A 239 -15.89 7.36 15.01
C SER A 239 -15.10 6.36 14.14
N PRO A 240 -14.42 5.37 14.74
CA PRO A 240 -13.79 4.29 13.99
C PRO A 240 -14.77 3.53 13.10
N ARG A 241 -16.05 3.42 13.50
CA ARG A 241 -17.08 2.81 12.66
C ARG A 241 -17.35 3.64 11.41
N ASP A 242 -17.41 4.96 11.55
CA ASP A 242 -17.66 5.86 10.42
C ASP A 242 -16.46 5.96 9.48
N PHE A 243 -15.25 5.68 9.96
CA PHE A 243 -14.04 5.60 9.13
C PHE A 243 -14.08 4.42 8.15
N TRP A 244 -14.72 3.31 8.55
CA TRP A 244 -14.82 2.07 7.75
C TRP A 244 -16.12 1.95 6.93
N ARG A 245 -16.97 2.98 6.93
CA ARG A 245 -18.20 3.03 6.13
C ARG A 245 -17.94 3.58 4.74
#